data_AF-A0A564YXI3-F1
#
_entry.id   AF-A0A564YXI3-F1
#
_cell.length_a   1.000
_cell.length_b   1.000
_cell.length_c   1.000
_cell.angle_alpha   90.00
_cell.angle_beta   90.00
_cell.angle_gamma   90.00
#
_symmetry.space_group_name_H-M   'P 1'
#
loop_
_entity.id
_entity.type
_entity.pdbx_description
1 polymer ?
#
loop_
_entity_poly.entity_id
_entity_poly.type
_entity_poly.pdbx_seq_one_letter_code
_entity_poly.pdbx_strand_id
1 'polypeptide(L)'
;MEKEREIQGREERRRHKIKSKIQTRKETELRKKAEFETAERLRLEELRRSFDRQRRQDTRRLEKQAKTQIRELKIRQQEASEKATRQAEAREAHLEAIRAKVRPMVSSNPNRVLADTESWRSYLEATVETQKESKARNSLNLSNLFEKPITTFTNEQLLHDRRTRITTALFEAGLLNTNYARNILEQVPRSRQPPLLLQVSQTAPTSRPGRRPPLYFQETDIFHVKQMSK
;
A
#
# COMPACT_ATOMS: atom_id res chain seq x y z
N MET A 1 76.10 46.33 -55.10
CA MET A 1 76.16 47.11 -53.84
C MET A 1 75.05 48.14 -53.68
N GLU A 2 74.98 49.24 -54.45
CA GLU A 2 73.92 50.26 -54.24
C GLU A 2 72.52 49.79 -54.65
N LYS A 3 72.38 49.12 -55.80
CA LYS A 3 71.10 48.58 -56.28
C LYS A 3 70.49 47.55 -55.32
N GLU A 4 71.32 46.75 -54.65
CA GLU A 4 70.85 45.74 -53.68
C GLU A 4 70.34 46.38 -52.39
N ARG A 5 70.98 47.47 -51.92
CA ARG A 5 70.51 48.25 -50.77
C ARG A 5 69.18 48.92 -51.05
N GLU A 6 68.96 49.39 -52.27
CA GLU A 6 67.68 49.97 -52.67
C GLU A 6 66.55 48.92 -52.73
N ILE A 7 66.85 47.71 -53.22
CA ILE A 7 65.91 46.58 -53.22
C ILE A 7 65.56 46.17 -51.78
N GLN A 8 66.57 46.06 -50.90
CA GLN A 8 66.36 45.75 -49.47
C GLN A 8 65.49 46.82 -48.78
N GLY A 9 65.77 48.11 -48.99
CA GLY A 9 64.98 49.20 -48.40
C GLY A 9 63.52 49.21 -48.89
N ARG A 10 63.28 48.87 -50.17
CA ARG A 10 61.91 48.71 -50.70
C ARG A 10 61.21 47.50 -50.07
N GLU A 11 61.92 46.41 -49.86
CA GLU A 11 61.37 45.20 -49.25
C GLU A 11 61.06 45.39 -47.76
N GLU A 12 61.91 46.06 -47.00
CA GLU A 12 61.67 46.42 -45.60
C GLU A 12 60.45 47.31 -45.44
N ARG A 13 60.30 48.34 -46.31
CA ARG A 13 59.10 49.18 -46.34
C ARG A 13 57.84 48.37 -46.62
N ARG A 14 57.91 47.38 -47.53
CA ARG A 14 56.81 46.45 -47.81
C ARG A 14 56.49 45.57 -46.60
N ARG A 15 57.50 44.98 -45.96
CA ARG A 15 57.35 44.16 -44.74
C ARG A 15 56.76 44.96 -43.59
N HIS A 16 57.21 46.21 -43.40
CA HIS A 16 56.68 47.10 -42.38
C HIS A 16 55.20 47.42 -42.61
N LYS A 17 54.82 47.76 -43.85
CA LYS A 17 53.40 47.98 -44.22
C LYS A 17 52.54 46.73 -43.98
N ILE A 18 53.03 45.55 -44.33
CA ILE A 18 52.32 44.28 -44.09
C ILE A 18 52.18 44.02 -42.58
N LYS A 19 53.25 44.21 -41.80
CA LYS A 19 53.24 44.02 -40.34
C LYS A 19 52.24 44.96 -39.65
N SER A 20 52.23 46.23 -40.03
CA SER A 20 51.26 47.21 -39.52
C SER A 20 49.82 46.79 -39.85
N LYS A 21 49.52 46.37 -41.09
CA LYS A 21 48.20 45.84 -41.46
C LYS A 21 47.79 44.59 -40.67
N ILE A 22 48.73 43.71 -40.37
CA ILE A 22 48.46 42.51 -39.56
C ILE A 22 48.17 42.91 -38.11
N GLN A 23 48.91 43.84 -37.54
CA GLN A 23 48.71 44.33 -36.17
C GLN A 23 47.34 45.00 -36.03
N THR A 24 46.99 45.93 -36.92
CA THR A 24 45.69 46.61 -36.88
C THR A 24 44.53 45.63 -37.07
N ARG A 25 44.68 44.63 -37.95
CA ARG A 25 43.69 43.55 -38.08
C ARG A 25 43.55 42.75 -36.79
N LYS A 26 44.66 42.36 -36.15
CA LYS A 26 44.61 41.61 -34.88
C LYS A 26 43.94 42.42 -33.77
N GLU A 27 44.26 43.70 -33.65
CA GLU A 27 43.66 44.59 -32.65
C GLU A 27 42.15 44.78 -32.88
N THR A 28 41.73 44.95 -34.13
CA THR A 28 40.29 45.06 -34.45
C THR A 28 39.54 43.77 -34.16
N GLU A 29 40.12 42.60 -34.47
CA GLU A 29 39.54 41.29 -34.11
C GLU A 29 39.43 41.12 -32.58
N LEU A 30 40.45 41.51 -31.82
CA LEU A 30 40.42 41.44 -30.36
C LEU A 30 39.34 42.36 -29.77
N ARG A 31 39.18 43.58 -30.29
CA ARG A 31 38.12 44.50 -29.85
C ARG A 31 36.73 43.94 -30.11
N LYS A 32 36.49 43.42 -31.32
CA LYS A 32 35.21 42.77 -31.66
C LYS A 32 34.89 41.59 -30.75
N LYS A 33 35.89 40.76 -30.44
CA LYS A 33 35.72 39.64 -29.50
C LYS A 33 35.37 40.13 -28.10
N ALA A 34 36.09 41.14 -27.59
CA ALA A 34 35.82 41.71 -26.28
C ALA A 34 34.41 42.31 -26.19
N GLU A 35 34.00 43.08 -27.20
CA GLU A 35 32.64 43.64 -27.29
C GLU A 35 31.58 42.51 -27.29
N PHE A 36 31.79 41.47 -28.10
CA PHE A 36 30.89 40.32 -28.13
C PHE A 36 30.81 39.61 -26.77
N GLU A 37 31.94 39.38 -26.10
CA GLU A 37 31.97 38.78 -24.77
C GLU A 37 31.23 39.63 -23.74
N THR A 38 31.39 40.97 -23.79
CA THR A 38 30.65 41.86 -22.88
C THR A 38 29.15 41.82 -23.12
N ALA A 39 28.72 41.78 -24.39
CA ALA A 39 27.31 41.69 -24.75
C ALA A 39 26.69 40.35 -24.29
N GLU A 40 27.40 39.24 -24.50
CA GLU A 40 26.96 37.92 -24.04
C GLU A 40 26.93 37.81 -22.51
N ARG A 41 27.90 38.42 -21.80
CA ARG A 41 27.85 38.48 -20.32
C ARG A 41 26.61 39.21 -19.84
N LEU A 42 26.28 40.37 -20.41
CA LEU A 42 25.07 41.12 -20.05
C LEU A 42 23.80 40.31 -20.33
N ARG A 43 23.71 39.67 -21.49
CA ARG A 43 22.60 38.79 -21.86
C ARG A 43 22.42 37.63 -20.86
N LEU A 44 23.51 37.00 -20.45
CA LEU A 44 23.49 35.92 -19.46
C LEU A 44 23.10 36.42 -18.07
N GLU A 45 23.51 37.62 -17.68
CA GLU A 45 23.08 38.23 -16.42
C GLU A 45 21.58 38.53 -16.41
N GLU A 46 21.03 39.05 -17.50
CA GLU A 46 19.58 39.26 -17.65
C GLU A 46 18.80 37.95 -17.53
N LEU A 47 19.31 36.89 -18.17
CA LEU A 47 18.73 35.55 -18.09
C LEU A 47 18.81 34.97 -16.67
N ARG A 48 19.92 35.17 -15.97
CA ARG A 48 20.05 34.77 -14.56
C ARG A 48 19.02 35.52 -13.69
N ARG A 49 18.85 36.83 -13.90
CA ARG A 49 17.86 37.63 -13.17
C ARG A 49 16.42 37.17 -13.44
N SER A 50 16.07 36.77 -14.66
CA SER A 50 14.73 36.24 -14.95
C SER A 50 14.49 34.91 -14.25
N PHE A 51 15.44 33.97 -14.33
CA PHE A 51 15.34 32.69 -13.64
C PHE A 51 15.30 32.82 -12.12
N ASP A 52 16.06 33.74 -11.53
CA ASP A 52 16.03 33.96 -10.08
C ASP A 52 14.68 34.53 -9.63
N ARG A 53 14.09 35.43 -10.42
CA ARG A 53 12.73 35.93 -10.16
C ARG A 53 11.70 34.80 -10.22
N GLN A 54 11.79 33.96 -11.25
CA GLN A 54 10.88 32.81 -11.40
C GLN A 54 11.06 31.81 -10.24
N ARG A 55 12.31 31.45 -9.92
CA ARG A 55 12.63 30.55 -8.80
C ARG A 55 12.00 31.03 -7.50
N ARG A 56 12.11 32.33 -7.18
CA ARG A 56 11.49 32.92 -5.97
C ARG A 56 9.97 32.84 -5.99
N GLN A 57 9.33 32.95 -7.15
CA GLN A 57 7.88 32.82 -7.27
C GLN A 57 7.44 31.36 -7.11
N ASP A 58 8.17 30.43 -7.72
CA ASP A 58 7.88 29.01 -7.66
C ASP A 58 8.09 28.45 -6.25
N THR A 59 9.16 28.84 -5.56
CA THR A 59 9.37 28.46 -4.15
C THR A 59 8.21 28.96 -3.28
N ARG A 60 7.80 30.22 -3.42
CA ARG A 60 6.65 30.78 -2.70
C ARG A 60 5.34 30.04 -3.03
N ARG A 61 5.14 29.61 -4.27
CA ARG A 61 3.97 28.84 -4.70
C ARG A 61 3.95 27.47 -4.02
N LEU A 62 5.07 26.76 -4.05
CA LEU A 62 5.21 25.45 -3.42
C LEU A 62 5.04 25.54 -1.90
N GLU A 63 5.63 26.55 -1.25
CA GLU A 63 5.44 26.78 0.18
C GLU A 63 3.98 27.02 0.55
N LYS A 64 3.24 27.79 -0.25
CA LYS A 64 1.81 28.01 -0.04
C LYS A 64 1.03 26.70 -0.18
N GLN A 65 1.29 25.93 -1.23
CA GLN A 65 0.65 24.63 -1.45
C GLN A 65 0.96 23.62 -0.34
N ALA A 66 2.21 23.55 0.12
CA ALA A 66 2.60 22.70 1.24
C ALA A 66 1.86 23.12 2.54
N LYS A 67 1.78 24.43 2.81
CA LYS A 67 1.04 24.95 3.97
C LYS A 67 -0.45 24.62 3.91
N THR A 68 -1.10 24.71 2.75
CA THR A 68 -2.52 24.35 2.61
C THR A 68 -2.73 22.86 2.81
N GLN A 69 -1.91 22.01 2.18
CA GLN A 69 -1.97 20.56 2.35
C GLN A 69 -1.81 20.14 3.82
N ILE A 70 -0.82 20.70 4.52
CA ILE A 70 -0.63 20.41 5.95
C ILE A 70 -1.84 20.82 6.78
N ARG A 71 -2.47 21.96 6.47
CA ARG A 71 -3.69 22.41 7.17
C ARG A 71 -4.87 21.46 6.89
N GLU A 72 -5.09 21.08 5.65
CA GLU A 72 -6.16 20.14 5.26
C GLU A 72 -5.98 18.78 5.93
N LEU A 73 -4.75 18.25 5.98
CA LEU A 73 -4.45 17.00 6.66
C LEU A 73 -4.74 17.09 8.17
N LYS A 74 -4.37 18.21 8.81
CA LYS A 74 -4.67 18.44 10.23
C LYS A 74 -6.18 18.49 10.50
N ILE A 75 -6.93 19.23 9.68
CA ILE A 75 -8.39 19.31 9.80
C ILE A 75 -9.00 17.92 9.64
N ARG A 76 -8.60 17.17 8.61
CA ARG A 76 -9.10 15.81 8.38
C ARG A 76 -8.79 14.86 9.53
N GLN A 77 -7.60 14.96 10.13
CA GLN A 77 -7.25 14.17 11.31
C GLN A 77 -8.10 14.53 12.52
N GLN A 78 -8.32 15.82 12.78
CA GLN A 78 -9.20 16.29 13.85
C GLN A 78 -10.63 15.78 13.64
N GLU A 79 -11.20 15.97 12.46
CA GLU A 79 -12.54 15.46 12.13
C GLU A 79 -12.65 13.93 12.27
N ALA A 80 -11.61 13.19 11.83
CA ALA A 80 -11.59 11.73 11.99
C ALA A 80 -11.54 11.32 13.46
N SER A 81 -10.76 12.04 14.28
CA SER A 81 -10.69 11.80 15.72
C SER A 81 -12.02 12.10 16.42
N GLU A 82 -12.68 13.22 16.09
CA GLU A 82 -13.98 13.58 16.65
C GLU A 82 -15.09 12.62 16.21
N LYS A 83 -15.05 12.15 14.96
CA LYS A 83 -15.98 11.11 14.50
C LYS A 83 -15.75 9.80 15.25
N ALA A 84 -14.50 9.42 15.49
CA ALA A 84 -14.18 8.22 16.25
C ALA A 84 -14.64 8.31 17.70
N THR A 85 -14.45 9.45 18.37
CA THR A 85 -14.92 9.66 19.75
C THR A 85 -16.44 9.60 19.83
N ARG A 86 -17.16 10.31 18.95
CA ARG A 86 -18.64 10.26 18.90
C ARG A 86 -19.17 8.85 18.65
N GLN A 87 -18.50 8.07 17.78
CA GLN A 87 -18.87 6.68 17.54
C GLN A 87 -18.60 5.80 18.76
N ALA A 88 -17.49 6.01 19.48
CA ALA A 88 -17.17 5.30 20.70
C ALA A 88 -18.19 5.59 21.80
N GLU A 89 -18.52 6.86 22.02
CA GLU A 89 -19.55 7.30 22.98
C GLU A 89 -20.92 6.72 22.65
N ALA A 90 -21.34 6.74 21.39
CA ALA A 90 -22.61 6.14 20.96
C ALA A 90 -22.65 4.62 21.19
N ARG A 91 -21.54 3.92 20.94
CA ARG A 91 -21.40 2.49 21.22
C ARG A 91 -21.46 2.22 22.71
N GLU A 92 -20.77 3.01 23.53
CA GLU A 92 -20.76 2.87 24.98
C GLU A 92 -22.15 3.12 25.56
N ALA A 93 -22.85 4.16 25.13
CA ALA A 93 -24.23 4.44 25.53
C ALA A 93 -25.19 3.28 25.18
N HIS A 94 -25.00 2.67 24.00
CA HIS A 94 -25.78 1.50 23.60
C HIS A 94 -25.49 0.29 24.49
N LEU A 95 -24.21 0.01 24.78
CA LEU A 95 -23.82 -1.08 25.68
C LEU A 95 -24.34 -0.83 27.09
N GLU A 96 -24.33 0.41 27.58
CA GLU A 96 -24.86 0.77 28.89
C GLU A 96 -26.37 0.55 28.97
N ALA A 97 -27.11 0.87 27.90
CA ALA A 97 -28.53 0.54 27.82
C ALA A 97 -28.80 -0.97 27.85
N ILE A 98 -27.96 -1.80 27.20
CA ILE A 98 -28.05 -3.26 27.28
C ILE A 98 -27.72 -3.73 28.70
N ARG A 99 -26.64 -3.22 29.30
CA ARG A 99 -26.26 -3.54 30.69
C ARG A 99 -27.38 -3.20 31.64
N ALA A 100 -28.04 -2.05 31.51
CA ALA A 100 -29.18 -1.69 32.34
C ALA A 100 -30.35 -2.70 32.21
N LYS A 101 -30.60 -3.23 31.01
CA LYS A 101 -31.64 -4.24 30.76
C LYS A 101 -31.30 -5.63 31.30
N VAL A 102 -30.03 -6.03 31.18
CA VAL A 102 -29.57 -7.40 31.51
C VAL A 102 -29.02 -7.50 32.94
N ARG A 103 -28.60 -6.38 33.54
CA ARG A 103 -28.00 -6.36 34.89
C ARG A 103 -28.98 -7.02 35.87
N PRO A 104 -28.58 -8.12 36.52
CA PRO A 104 -29.42 -8.78 37.50
C PRO A 104 -29.71 -7.82 38.65
N MET A 105 -30.98 -7.60 38.94
CA MET A 105 -31.42 -6.87 40.13
C MET A 105 -31.30 -7.79 41.35
N VAL A 106 -30.06 -8.08 41.75
CA VAL A 106 -29.76 -8.93 42.90
C VAL A 106 -28.92 -8.12 43.88
N SER A 107 -29.26 -8.19 45.17
CA SER A 107 -28.46 -7.54 46.21
C SER A 107 -27.04 -8.08 46.20
N SER A 108 -26.07 -7.20 46.40
CA SER A 108 -24.66 -7.60 46.53
C SER A 108 -24.53 -8.45 47.80
N ASN A 109 -24.49 -9.77 47.63
CA ASN A 109 -24.32 -10.72 48.73
C ASN A 109 -22.95 -11.40 48.57
N PRO A 110 -21.94 -11.04 49.39
CA PRO A 110 -20.58 -11.57 49.27
C PRO A 110 -20.54 -13.09 49.51
N ASN A 111 -21.46 -13.63 50.31
CA ASN A 111 -21.55 -15.07 50.57
C ASN A 111 -21.92 -15.86 49.31
N ARG A 112 -22.66 -15.27 48.36
CA ARG A 112 -22.99 -15.91 47.07
C ARG A 112 -21.76 -16.04 46.17
N VAL A 113 -20.82 -15.11 46.26
CA VAL A 113 -19.56 -15.16 45.48
C VAL A 113 -18.61 -16.22 46.04
N LEU A 114 -18.61 -16.38 47.37
CA LEU A 114 -17.76 -17.34 48.07
C LEU A 114 -18.35 -18.76 48.13
N ALA A 115 -19.65 -18.91 47.93
CA ALA A 115 -20.30 -20.22 47.96
C ALA A 115 -20.06 -21.00 46.66
N ASP A 116 -19.82 -22.31 46.80
CA ASP A 116 -19.72 -23.21 45.64
C ASP A 116 -20.99 -23.16 44.79
N THR A 117 -20.81 -22.97 43.48
CA THR A 117 -21.92 -23.03 42.52
C THR A 117 -22.51 -24.43 42.48
N GLU A 118 -23.80 -24.54 42.18
CA GLU A 118 -24.47 -25.85 42.06
C GLU A 118 -23.78 -26.75 41.03
N SER A 119 -23.28 -26.16 39.94
CA SER A 119 -22.47 -26.85 38.94
C SER A 119 -21.15 -27.39 39.49
N TRP A 120 -20.48 -26.65 40.39
CA TRP A 120 -19.24 -27.09 41.02
C TRP A 120 -19.52 -28.21 42.03
N ARG A 121 -20.62 -28.11 42.77
CA ARG A 121 -21.10 -29.19 43.66
C ARG A 121 -21.39 -30.47 42.88
N SER A 122 -22.14 -30.39 41.78
CA SER A 122 -22.42 -31.54 40.92
C SER A 122 -21.17 -32.10 40.23
N TYR A 123 -20.20 -31.26 39.86
CA TYR A 123 -18.91 -31.72 39.36
C TYR A 123 -18.11 -32.45 40.43
N LEU A 124 -18.07 -31.95 41.66
CA LEU A 124 -17.42 -32.62 42.79
C LEU A 124 -18.06 -33.98 43.09
N GLU A 125 -19.39 -34.07 43.06
CA GLU A 125 -20.11 -35.34 43.22
C GLU A 125 -19.79 -36.31 42.06
N ALA A 126 -19.88 -35.84 40.81
CA ALA A 126 -19.57 -36.65 39.63
C ALA A 126 -18.09 -37.08 39.56
N THR A 127 -17.16 -36.26 40.05
CA THR A 127 -15.74 -36.62 40.13
C THR A 127 -15.46 -37.65 41.22
N VAL A 128 -16.18 -37.61 42.34
CA VAL A 128 -16.12 -38.65 43.37
C VAL A 128 -16.64 -39.99 42.84
N GLU A 129 -17.71 -40.00 42.04
CA GLU A 129 -18.17 -41.21 41.34
C GLU A 129 -17.17 -41.68 40.28
N THR A 130 -16.69 -40.80 39.41
CA THR A 130 -15.78 -41.16 38.31
C THR A 130 -14.36 -41.48 38.76
N GLN A 131 -13.87 -41.01 39.91
CA GLN A 131 -12.59 -41.44 40.48
C GLN A 131 -12.57 -42.92 40.87
N LYS A 132 -13.74 -43.52 41.15
CA LYS A 132 -13.86 -44.97 41.39
C LYS A 132 -13.74 -45.77 40.09
N GLU A 133 -14.17 -45.21 38.95
CA GLU A 133 -14.23 -45.90 37.65
C GLU A 133 -13.03 -45.60 36.72
N SER A 134 -12.37 -44.44 36.87
CA SER A 134 -11.38 -43.91 35.91
C SER A 134 -9.92 -44.23 36.23
N LYS A 135 -9.60 -44.75 37.43
CA LYS A 135 -8.23 -45.26 37.72
C LYS A 135 -7.81 -46.40 36.79
N ALA A 136 -8.76 -47.08 36.14
CA ALA A 136 -8.50 -48.18 35.21
C ALA A 136 -8.37 -47.76 33.73
N ARG A 137 -8.86 -46.58 33.31
CA ARG A 137 -8.97 -46.21 31.88
C ARG A 137 -8.05 -45.06 31.42
N ASN A 138 -7.63 -44.18 32.33
CA ASN A 138 -6.88 -42.97 31.95
C ASN A 138 -5.38 -43.19 31.67
N SER A 139 -4.80 -44.33 32.04
CA SER A 139 -3.39 -44.62 31.74
C SER A 139 -3.12 -45.01 30.28
N LEU A 140 -4.15 -45.35 29.50
CA LEU A 140 -3.96 -45.96 28.16
C LEU A 140 -4.11 -44.99 26.97
N ASN A 141 -4.63 -43.76 27.17
CA ASN A 141 -5.03 -42.89 26.04
C ASN A 141 -4.35 -41.51 25.96
N LEU A 142 -3.67 -41.04 27.01
CA LEU A 142 -3.03 -39.71 26.99
C LEU A 142 -1.65 -39.69 26.29
N SER A 143 -0.95 -40.82 26.19
CA SER A 143 0.37 -40.91 25.54
C SER A 143 0.29 -40.72 24.02
N ASN A 144 -0.81 -41.14 23.39
CA ASN A 144 -0.93 -41.17 21.92
C ASN A 144 -1.18 -39.81 21.24
N LEU A 145 -1.41 -38.73 22.00
CA LEU A 145 -1.66 -37.40 21.43
C LEU A 145 -0.37 -36.57 21.26
N PHE A 146 0.67 -36.85 22.04
CA PHE A 146 1.95 -36.14 22.00
C PHE A 146 3.01 -36.80 21.11
N GLU A 147 2.80 -38.04 20.69
CA GLU A 147 3.75 -38.81 19.86
C GLU A 147 3.53 -38.68 18.35
N LYS A 148 2.47 -37.99 17.91
CA LYS A 148 2.22 -37.79 16.48
C LYS A 148 3.10 -36.64 15.96
N PRO A 149 4.07 -36.90 15.06
CA PRO A 149 4.83 -35.83 14.45
C PRO A 149 3.88 -34.92 13.67
N ILE A 150 3.99 -33.61 13.88
CA ILE A 150 3.22 -32.61 13.14
C ILE A 150 3.52 -32.85 11.66
N THR A 151 2.50 -33.25 10.89
CA THR A 151 2.65 -33.50 9.45
C THR A 151 2.74 -32.17 8.70
N THR A 152 3.90 -31.54 8.74
CA THR A 152 4.23 -30.36 7.92
C THR A 152 5.00 -30.79 6.67
N PHE A 153 4.91 -29.96 5.63
CA PHE A 153 5.73 -30.14 4.44
C PHE A 153 7.20 -29.88 4.75
N THR A 154 8.09 -30.70 4.19
CA THR A 154 9.54 -30.45 4.23
C THR A 154 9.91 -29.33 3.25
N ASN A 155 11.07 -28.69 3.43
CA ASN A 155 11.54 -27.64 2.51
C ASN A 155 11.63 -28.14 1.06
N GLU A 156 12.04 -29.39 0.86
CA GLU A 156 12.07 -30.02 -0.46
C GLU A 156 10.67 -30.15 -1.08
N GLN A 157 9.67 -30.53 -0.27
CA GLN A 157 8.28 -30.62 -0.70
C GLN A 157 7.70 -29.23 -1.00
N LEU A 158 8.08 -28.20 -0.24
CA LEU A 158 7.69 -26.82 -0.51
C LEU A 158 8.32 -26.31 -1.80
N LEU A 159 9.58 -26.66 -2.09
CA LEU A 159 10.27 -26.27 -3.32
C LEU A 159 9.82 -27.06 -4.56
N HIS A 160 9.06 -28.14 -4.39
CA HIS A 160 8.44 -28.84 -5.51
C HIS A 160 7.32 -28.01 -6.16
N ASP A 161 6.59 -27.21 -5.36
CA ASP A 161 5.57 -26.32 -5.90
C ASP A 161 6.21 -25.18 -6.73
N ARG A 162 5.73 -25.02 -7.97
CA ARG A 162 6.20 -23.95 -8.86
C ARG A 162 5.86 -22.58 -8.30
N ARG A 163 4.71 -22.43 -7.62
CA ARG A 163 4.23 -21.14 -7.12
C ARG A 163 5.08 -20.64 -5.95
N THR A 164 5.43 -21.53 -5.02
CA THR A 164 6.31 -21.23 -3.88
C THR A 164 7.70 -20.81 -4.35
N ARG A 165 8.31 -21.55 -5.29
CA ARG A 165 9.60 -21.20 -5.92
C ARG A 165 9.64 -19.79 -6.51
N ILE A 166 8.58 -19.42 -7.23
CA ILE A 166 8.49 -18.09 -7.85
C ILE A 166 8.31 -17.01 -6.78
N THR A 167 7.52 -17.31 -5.75
CA THR A 167 7.26 -16.39 -4.64
C THR A 167 8.54 -16.12 -3.83
N THR A 168 9.34 -17.14 -3.53
CA THR A 168 10.62 -16.99 -2.83
C THR A 168 11.61 -16.19 -3.67
N ALA A 169 11.74 -16.48 -4.96
CA ALA A 169 12.62 -15.72 -5.86
C ALA A 169 12.22 -14.22 -5.96
N LEU A 170 10.91 -13.92 -6.03
CA LEU A 170 10.42 -12.54 -6.05
C LEU A 170 10.61 -11.83 -4.70
N PHE A 171 10.55 -12.56 -3.60
CA PHE A 171 10.85 -12.05 -2.26
C PHE A 171 12.33 -11.71 -2.12
N GLU A 172 13.23 -12.62 -2.51
CA GLU A 172 14.68 -12.42 -2.50
C GLU A 172 15.09 -11.23 -3.39
N ALA A 173 14.41 -11.04 -4.53
CA ALA A 173 14.61 -9.89 -5.41
C ALA A 173 13.95 -8.59 -4.91
N GLY A 174 13.20 -8.60 -3.81
CA GLY A 174 12.49 -7.43 -3.27
C GLY A 174 11.28 -6.97 -4.11
N LEU A 175 10.81 -7.78 -5.04
CA LEU A 175 9.75 -7.44 -6.01
C LEU A 175 8.37 -7.97 -5.62
N LEU A 176 8.25 -8.72 -4.52
CA LEU A 176 7.01 -9.42 -4.13
C LEU A 176 5.78 -8.50 -4.04
N ASN A 177 5.95 -7.25 -3.59
CA ASN A 177 4.84 -6.30 -3.39
C ASN A 177 4.45 -5.53 -4.66
N THR A 178 5.09 -5.79 -5.80
CA THR A 178 4.85 -5.07 -7.05
C THR A 178 3.68 -5.66 -7.86
N ASN A 179 3.09 -4.86 -8.75
CA ASN A 179 2.10 -5.36 -9.70
C ASN A 179 2.67 -6.44 -10.64
N TYR A 180 3.99 -6.41 -10.89
CA TYR A 180 4.70 -7.41 -11.66
C TYR A 180 4.64 -8.79 -11.02
N ALA A 181 4.94 -8.88 -9.71
CA ALA A 181 4.82 -10.12 -8.95
C ALA A 181 3.38 -10.66 -8.96
N ARG A 182 2.38 -9.77 -8.84
CA ARG A 182 0.96 -10.16 -8.88
C ARG A 182 0.59 -10.82 -10.21
N ASN A 183 0.96 -10.20 -11.33
CA ASN A 183 0.68 -10.74 -12.67
C ASN A 183 1.36 -12.10 -12.90
N ILE A 184 2.62 -12.26 -12.48
CA ILE A 184 3.34 -13.53 -12.62
C ILE A 184 2.67 -14.62 -11.79
N LEU A 185 2.34 -14.33 -10.53
CA LEU A 185 1.71 -15.29 -9.66
C LEU A 185 0.30 -15.66 -10.13
N GLU A 186 -0.44 -14.77 -10.79
CA GLU A 186 -1.75 -15.09 -11.38
C GLU A 186 -1.66 -16.10 -12.52
N GLN A 187 -0.57 -16.08 -13.31
CA GLN A 187 -0.36 -17.04 -14.40
C GLN A 187 0.01 -18.44 -13.91
N VAL A 188 0.46 -18.59 -12.66
CA VAL A 188 0.81 -19.91 -12.11
C VAL A 188 -0.46 -20.61 -11.64
N PRO A 189 -0.80 -21.79 -12.20
CA PRO A 189 -1.98 -22.53 -11.79
C PRO A 189 -1.88 -22.89 -10.31
N ARG A 190 -2.96 -22.63 -9.56
CA ARG A 190 -3.04 -23.08 -8.17
C ARG A 190 -3.13 -24.60 -8.17
N SER A 191 -2.24 -25.26 -7.44
CA SER A 191 -2.35 -26.68 -7.17
C SER A 191 -3.75 -26.96 -6.62
N ARG A 192 -4.55 -27.74 -7.38
CA ARG A 192 -5.88 -28.14 -6.92
C ARG A 192 -5.67 -29.01 -5.69
N GLN A 193 -6.22 -28.59 -4.56
CA GLN A 193 -6.37 -29.49 -3.43
C GLN A 193 -7.07 -30.76 -3.94
N PRO A 194 -6.57 -31.97 -3.62
CA PRO A 194 -7.31 -33.17 -3.95
C PRO A 194 -8.71 -33.03 -3.35
N PRO A 195 -9.78 -33.40 -4.09
CA PRO A 195 -11.12 -33.36 -3.53
C PRO A 195 -11.09 -34.17 -2.23
N LEU A 196 -11.49 -33.54 -1.12
CA LEU A 196 -11.72 -34.26 0.12
C LEU A 196 -12.71 -35.37 -0.22
N LEU A 197 -12.24 -36.62 -0.22
CA LEU A 197 -13.10 -37.79 -0.29
C LEU A 197 -13.91 -37.80 1.00
N LEU A 198 -14.99 -37.02 1.03
CA LEU A 198 -16.12 -37.26 1.91
C LEU A 198 -16.63 -38.64 1.53
N GLN A 199 -16.23 -39.65 2.31
CA GLN A 199 -16.94 -40.92 2.37
C GLN A 199 -18.34 -40.61 2.92
N VAL A 200 -19.23 -40.17 2.03
CA VAL A 200 -20.66 -40.12 2.34
C VAL A 200 -21.11 -41.58 2.38
N SER A 201 -21.28 -42.10 3.58
CA SER A 201 -22.02 -43.32 3.82
C SER A 201 -23.36 -43.22 3.09
N GLN A 202 -23.61 -44.13 2.16
CA GLN A 202 -24.88 -44.22 1.45
C GLN A 202 -25.98 -44.59 2.43
N THR A 203 -26.65 -43.59 3.00
CA THR A 203 -27.97 -43.77 3.61
C THR A 203 -28.99 -43.10 2.71
N ALA A 204 -29.99 -43.88 2.30
CA ALA A 204 -31.00 -43.53 1.30
C ALA A 204 -31.65 -42.15 1.55
N PRO A 205 -31.97 -41.38 0.48
CA PRO A 205 -32.62 -40.09 0.64
C PRO A 205 -34.09 -40.27 1.02
N THR A 206 -34.46 -39.86 2.23
CA THR A 206 -35.85 -39.65 2.61
C THR A 206 -36.43 -38.49 1.80
N SER A 207 -37.50 -38.79 1.05
CA SER A 207 -38.32 -37.84 0.28
C SER A 207 -38.72 -36.62 1.12
N ARG A 208 -38.33 -35.42 0.68
CA ARG A 208 -38.69 -34.14 1.32
C ARG A 208 -39.97 -33.62 0.64
N PRO A 209 -41.06 -33.33 1.37
CA PRO A 209 -42.29 -32.83 0.76
C PRO A 209 -42.10 -31.42 0.18
N GLY A 210 -42.78 -31.18 -0.94
CA GLY A 210 -42.51 -30.12 -1.91
C GLY A 210 -42.47 -28.69 -1.39
N ARG A 211 -41.50 -27.93 -1.91
CA ARG A 211 -41.52 -26.46 -1.93
C ARG A 211 -42.57 -26.00 -2.94
N ARG A 212 -43.52 -25.16 -2.50
CA ARG A 212 -44.42 -24.42 -3.40
C ARG A 212 -43.61 -23.49 -4.31
N PRO A 213 -44.00 -23.32 -5.59
CA PRO A 213 -43.33 -22.36 -6.47
C PRO A 213 -43.65 -20.92 -6.05
N PRO A 214 -42.76 -19.96 -6.36
CA PRO A 214 -42.99 -18.55 -6.07
C PRO A 214 -44.11 -18.00 -6.95
N LEU A 215 -44.97 -17.16 -6.34
CA LEU A 215 -45.98 -16.39 -7.06
C LEU A 215 -45.27 -15.41 -8.01
N TYR A 216 -45.72 -15.40 -9.26
CA TYR A 216 -45.33 -14.44 -10.28
C TYR A 216 -45.42 -13.01 -9.74
N PHE A 217 -44.29 -12.32 -9.72
CA PHE A 217 -44.25 -10.87 -9.60
C PHE A 217 -44.76 -10.33 -10.94
N GLN A 218 -45.93 -9.69 -10.94
CA GLN A 218 -46.43 -8.96 -12.10
C GLN A 218 -45.53 -7.74 -12.29
N GLU A 219 -44.80 -7.70 -13.41
CA GLU A 219 -44.13 -6.51 -13.89
C GLU A 219 -45.21 -5.46 -14.21
N THR A 220 -45.31 -4.43 -13.38
CA THR A 220 -46.04 -3.22 -13.76
C THR A 220 -45.12 -2.38 -14.65
N ASP A 221 -45.44 -2.35 -15.94
CA ASP A 221 -44.88 -1.44 -16.94
C ASP A 221 -45.11 0.03 -16.54
N ILE A 222 -44.11 0.65 -15.93
CA ILE A 222 -44.05 2.09 -15.68
C ILE A 222 -43.22 2.73 -16.80
N PHE A 223 -43.76 2.77 -18.03
CA PHE A 223 -43.34 3.71 -19.07
C PHE A 223 -44.50 4.03 -20.02
N HIS A 224 -45.44 4.85 -19.55
CA HIS A 224 -46.32 5.61 -20.43
C HIS A 224 -45.67 6.95 -20.77
N VAL A 225 -44.93 6.97 -21.89
CA VAL A 225 -44.47 8.21 -22.52
C VAL A 225 -45.65 8.82 -23.28
N LYS A 226 -46.18 9.91 -22.74
CA LYS A 226 -47.22 10.74 -23.35
C LYS A 226 -46.60 11.52 -24.52
N GLN A 227 -46.76 11.00 -25.75
CA GLN A 227 -46.58 11.77 -26.97
C GLN A 227 -47.82 12.67 -27.15
N MET A 228 -47.67 13.98 -27.00
CA MET A 228 -48.64 14.96 -27.48
C MET A 228 -48.09 15.60 -28.74
N SER A 229 -48.77 15.38 -29.86
CA SER A 229 -48.65 16.16 -31.09
C SER A 229 -50.04 16.36 -31.66
N LYS A 230 -50.53 17.60 -31.57
CA LYS A 230 -51.22 18.40 -32.58
C LYS A 230 -51.68 19.71 -31.95
#